data_AF-A0A258TJD5-F1
#
_entry.id   AF-A0A258TJD5-F1
#
_cell.length_a   1.000
_cell.length_b   1.000
_cell.length_c   1.000
_cell.angle_alpha   90.00
_cell.angle_beta   90.00
_cell.angle_gamma   90.00
#
_symmetry.space_group_name_H-M   'P 1'
#
loop_
_entity.id
_entity.type
_entity.pdbx_description
1 polymer ?
#
loop_
_entity_poly.entity_id
_entity_poly.type
_entity_poly.pdbx_seq_one_letter_code
_entity_poly.pdbx_strand_id
1 'polypeptide(L)'
;MMRRWGFWLIVINLCGLIALAFVYPHLMVAPGPLIPAHASITTNCFACHTPFEGVAADRCTACHRVADIGIRTTKGVPVKRDGDAIAFHQSLTTANCMACHSDHSGPQLVKASRQSFAHALLRPDVRNQCATCHRAPKTALHAQAGSNCAACHTQAGWKPATFDHARFFALTGPHNASCATCHTGGDTRRYTCFSCHQHQPDQIRARHAEEGIRNIENCARCHRSGSGEGGEGREGGSDE
;
A
#
# COMPACT_ATOMS: atom_id res chain seq x y z
N MET A 1 -30.09 6.82 47.81
CA MET A 1 -29.47 6.80 49.15
C MET A 1 -28.63 5.53 49.25
N MET A 2 -27.31 5.60 49.05
CA MET A 2 -26.48 4.39 49.07
C MET A 2 -26.49 3.81 50.49
N ARG A 3 -26.90 2.54 50.65
CA ARG A 3 -26.83 1.85 51.95
C ARG A 3 -25.38 1.97 52.47
N ARG A 4 -25.21 2.23 53.77
CA ARG A 4 -23.90 2.40 54.45
C ARG A 4 -22.87 1.33 54.05
N TRP A 5 -23.30 0.12 53.73
CA TRP A 5 -22.46 -0.97 53.25
C TRP A 5 -21.82 -0.72 51.86
N GLY A 6 -22.55 -0.08 50.94
CA GLY A 6 -22.02 0.29 49.62
C GLY A 6 -20.90 1.33 49.70
N PHE A 7 -20.97 2.25 50.67
CA PHE A 7 -19.89 3.20 50.93
C PHE A 7 -18.61 2.49 51.43
N TRP A 8 -18.73 1.56 52.38
CA TRP A 8 -17.59 0.80 52.88
C TRP A 8 -16.95 -0.11 51.81
N LEU A 9 -17.75 -0.70 50.92
CA LEU A 9 -17.22 -1.47 49.78
C LEU A 9 -16.39 -0.61 48.82
N ILE A 10 -16.84 0.62 48.54
CA ILE A 10 -16.09 1.59 47.73
C ILE A 10 -14.78 1.95 48.42
N VAL A 11 -14.82 2.28 49.72
CA VAL A 11 -13.62 2.63 50.50
C VAL A 11 -12.61 1.49 50.52
N ILE A 12 -13.04 0.25 50.76
CA ILE A 12 -12.16 -0.93 50.75
C ILE A 12 -11.51 -1.14 49.39
N ASN A 13 -12.27 -1.00 48.29
CA ASN A 13 -11.71 -1.08 46.94
C ASN A 13 -10.70 0.04 46.67
N LEU A 14 -11.01 1.28 47.06
CA LEU A 14 -10.10 2.42 46.90
C LEU A 14 -8.81 2.23 47.69
N CYS A 15 -8.90 1.80 48.95
CA CYS A 15 -7.72 1.49 49.77
C CYS A 15 -6.91 0.33 49.16
N GLY A 16 -7.58 -0.70 48.61
CA GLY A 16 -6.93 -1.80 47.92
C GLY A 16 -6.20 -1.36 46.65
N LEU A 17 -6.82 -0.52 45.82
CA LEU A 17 -6.21 0.05 44.60
C LEU A 17 -5.02 0.95 44.93
N ILE A 18 -5.15 1.80 45.96
CA ILE A 18 -4.05 2.64 46.43
C ILE A 18 -2.90 1.76 46.91
N ALA A 19 -3.15 0.73 47.73
CA ALA A 19 -2.12 -0.20 48.18
C ALA A 19 -1.43 -0.90 47.01
N LEU A 20 -2.18 -1.38 46.01
CA LEU A 20 -1.61 -1.99 44.81
C LEU A 20 -0.73 -1.02 44.00
N ALA A 21 -1.10 0.26 43.92
CA ALA A 21 -0.30 1.28 43.25
C ALA A 21 1.05 1.54 43.92
N PHE A 22 1.11 1.44 45.26
CA PHE A 22 2.35 1.59 46.00
C PHE A 22 3.18 0.29 46.06
N VAL A 23 2.55 -0.88 46.09
CA VAL A 23 3.23 -2.19 46.17
C VAL A 23 3.73 -2.66 44.79
N TYR A 24 2.97 -2.40 43.73
CA TYR A 24 3.31 -2.79 42.36
C TYR A 24 3.30 -1.61 41.37
N PRO A 25 4.04 -0.52 41.65
CA PRO A 25 4.03 0.67 40.80
C PRO A 25 4.50 0.35 39.37
N HIS A 26 5.42 -0.61 39.22
CA HIS A 26 5.92 -1.05 37.93
C HIS A 26 4.87 -1.77 37.08
N LEU A 27 3.92 -2.51 37.66
CA LEU A 27 2.81 -3.12 36.90
C LEU A 27 1.78 -2.09 36.45
N MET A 28 1.69 -0.96 37.15
CA MET A 28 0.76 0.13 36.84
C MET A 28 1.36 1.21 35.94
N VAL A 29 2.70 1.31 35.86
CA VAL A 29 3.40 2.41 35.17
C VAL A 29 4.40 1.93 34.10
N ALA A 30 4.94 0.71 34.18
CA ALA A 30 5.98 0.24 33.27
C ALA A 30 5.47 -0.89 32.35
N PRO A 31 5.42 -0.69 31.02
CA PRO A 31 4.97 -1.70 30.03
C PRO A 31 5.90 -2.92 29.88
N GLY A 32 6.81 -3.16 30.83
CA GLY A 32 7.87 -4.15 30.74
C GLY A 32 9.22 -3.58 30.26
N PRO A 33 10.23 -4.43 30.10
CA PRO A 33 11.61 -4.00 29.80
C PRO A 33 11.71 -3.35 28.42
N LEU A 34 12.67 -2.43 28.25
CA LEU A 34 12.98 -1.84 26.95
C LEU A 34 13.60 -2.86 25.99
N ILE A 35 13.64 -2.55 24.71
CA ILE A 35 14.40 -3.34 23.73
C ILE A 35 15.89 -3.39 24.11
N PRO A 36 16.62 -4.46 23.77
CA PRO A 36 18.02 -4.61 24.14
C PRO A 36 18.92 -3.43 23.72
N ALA A 37 18.59 -2.77 22.60
CA ALA A 37 19.33 -1.61 22.11
C ALA A 37 19.30 -0.40 23.05
N HIS A 38 18.28 -0.31 23.92
CA HIS A 38 18.11 0.77 24.89
C HIS A 38 18.34 0.32 26.34
N ALA A 39 19.01 -0.82 26.55
CA ALA A 39 19.31 -1.33 27.88
C ALA A 39 20.02 -0.29 28.78
N SER A 40 20.84 0.59 28.21
CA SER A 40 21.57 1.64 28.93
C SER A 40 20.71 2.76 29.51
N ILE A 41 19.45 2.90 29.08
CA ILE A 41 18.53 3.95 29.54
C ILE A 41 17.32 3.40 30.30
N THR A 42 17.33 2.11 30.64
CA THR A 42 16.21 1.42 31.31
C THR A 42 15.76 2.10 32.62
N THR A 43 16.66 2.78 33.32
CA THR A 43 16.37 3.50 34.56
C THR A 43 16.00 4.97 34.37
N ASN A 44 16.13 5.51 33.15
CA ASN A 44 15.83 6.90 32.83
C ASN A 44 14.59 7.01 31.93
N CYS A 45 13.42 6.82 32.52
CA CYS A 45 12.13 6.87 31.80
C CYS A 45 11.90 8.20 31.08
N PHE A 46 12.40 9.30 31.66
CA PHE A 46 12.26 10.66 31.11
C PHE A 46 13.15 10.92 29.90
N ALA A 47 14.01 9.97 29.51
CA ALA A 47 14.70 10.02 28.22
C ALA A 47 13.70 10.04 27.05
N CYS A 48 12.57 9.35 27.20
CA CYS A 48 11.52 9.25 26.18
C CYS A 48 10.20 9.86 26.62
N HIS A 49 9.86 9.82 27.91
CA HIS A 49 8.59 10.34 28.43
C HIS A 49 8.71 11.78 28.94
N THR A 50 7.80 12.63 28.49
CA THR A 50 7.50 13.92 29.12
C THR A 50 6.39 13.71 30.17
N PRO A 51 6.53 14.23 31.41
CA PRO A 51 5.49 14.13 32.42
C PRO A 51 4.13 14.59 31.89
N PHE A 52 3.09 13.78 32.10
CA PHE A 52 1.70 14.01 31.67
C PHE A 52 1.43 14.07 30.16
N GLU A 53 2.45 14.16 29.31
CA GLU A 53 2.31 14.23 27.85
C GLU A 53 2.67 12.91 27.15
N GLY A 54 3.30 11.97 27.87
CA GLY A 54 3.73 10.70 27.30
C GLY A 54 4.99 10.85 26.45
N VAL A 55 5.08 10.12 25.34
CA VAL A 55 6.28 10.13 24.49
C VAL A 55 6.05 11.03 23.29
N ALA A 56 7.06 11.84 22.95
CA ALA A 56 7.09 12.67 21.76
C ALA A 56 8.20 12.20 20.81
N ALA A 57 7.96 12.33 19.50
CA ALA A 57 8.87 11.79 18.49
C ALA A 57 10.23 12.52 18.42
N ASP A 58 10.26 13.78 18.87
CA ASP A 58 11.49 14.57 19.01
C ASP A 58 12.50 13.91 19.96
N ARG A 59 12.01 13.27 21.04
CA ARG A 59 12.83 12.47 21.99
C ARG A 59 13.57 11.34 21.27
N CYS A 60 12.91 10.68 20.34
CA CYS A 60 13.54 9.64 19.52
C CYS A 60 14.59 10.26 18.59
N THR A 61 14.27 11.39 17.95
CA THR A 61 15.16 12.01 16.97
C THR A 61 16.37 12.74 17.56
N ALA A 62 16.40 12.96 18.87
CA ALA A 62 17.59 13.45 19.58
C ALA A 62 18.81 12.54 19.39
N CYS A 63 18.58 11.22 19.28
CA CYS A 63 19.61 10.23 18.99
C CYS A 63 19.47 9.62 17.58
N HIS A 64 18.25 9.55 17.03
CA HIS A 64 17.97 8.95 15.72
C HIS A 64 17.68 10.00 14.66
N ARG A 65 18.69 10.38 13.88
CA ARG A 65 18.48 11.27 12.74
C ARG A 65 17.67 10.56 11.65
N VAL A 66 16.47 11.09 11.34
CA VAL A 66 15.54 10.50 10.34
C VAL A 66 16.23 10.23 9.00
N ALA A 67 17.13 11.12 8.57
CA ALA A 67 17.90 10.97 7.35
C ALA A 67 18.79 9.71 7.31
N ASP A 68 19.19 9.19 8.48
CA ASP A 68 20.15 8.09 8.61
C ASP A 68 19.50 6.75 9.01
N ILE A 69 18.22 6.74 9.40
CA ILE A 69 17.52 5.52 9.81
C ILE A 69 17.49 4.49 8.67
N GLY A 70 17.98 3.27 8.92
CA GLY A 70 18.08 2.21 7.90
C GLY A 70 19.24 2.41 6.90
N ILE A 71 20.09 3.41 7.12
CA ILE A 71 21.29 3.70 6.33
C ILE A 71 22.53 3.61 7.21
N ARG A 72 22.49 4.19 8.41
CA ARG A 72 23.60 4.20 9.37
C ARG A 72 23.10 3.91 10.78
N THR A 73 23.98 3.35 11.60
CA THR A 73 23.76 3.21 13.04
C THR A 73 23.93 4.56 13.74
N THR A 74 23.54 4.66 15.01
CA THR A 74 23.76 5.86 15.84
C THR A 74 25.23 6.22 16.02
N LYS A 75 26.16 5.29 15.72
CA LYS A 75 27.61 5.53 15.71
C LYS A 75 28.13 5.92 14.32
N GLY A 76 27.25 6.17 13.35
CA GLY A 76 27.61 6.55 11.98
C GLY A 76 28.13 5.40 11.12
N VAL A 77 28.05 4.15 11.58
CA VAL A 77 28.48 2.97 10.80
C VAL A 77 27.38 2.61 9.80
N PRO A 78 27.67 2.40 8.51
CA PRO A 78 26.67 1.95 7.54
C PRO A 78 25.98 0.65 7.97
N VAL A 79 24.65 0.61 7.90
CA VAL A 79 23.87 -0.60 8.17
C VAL A 79 23.94 -1.50 6.93
N LYS A 80 24.40 -2.75 7.12
CA LYS A 80 24.33 -3.75 6.07
C LYS A 80 22.85 -4.09 5.83
N ARG A 81 22.34 -3.76 4.63
CA ARG A 81 20.98 -4.12 4.25
C ARG A 81 20.90 -5.63 4.07
N ASP A 82 19.94 -6.24 4.74
CA ASP A 82 19.64 -7.66 4.58
C ASP A 82 18.37 -7.81 3.72
N GLY A 83 18.47 -8.55 2.62
CA GLY A 83 17.37 -8.77 1.67
C GLY A 83 16.79 -7.51 1.01
N ASP A 84 15.48 -7.54 0.78
CA ASP A 84 14.70 -6.50 0.06
C ASP A 84 14.30 -5.30 0.95
N ALA A 85 14.85 -5.18 2.15
CA ALA A 85 14.53 -4.10 3.07
C ALA A 85 15.01 -2.74 2.50
N ILE A 86 14.05 -1.85 2.23
CA ILE A 86 14.31 -0.49 1.72
C ILE A 86 14.19 0.51 2.86
N ALA A 87 15.07 1.51 2.88
CA ALA A 87 14.96 2.63 3.79
C ALA A 87 13.80 3.54 3.34
N PHE A 88 12.74 3.64 4.16
CA PHE A 88 11.53 4.41 3.85
C PHE A 88 11.28 5.57 4.81
N HIS A 89 11.96 5.61 5.97
CA HIS A 89 11.79 6.66 6.97
C HIS A 89 12.03 8.06 6.41
N GLN A 90 12.92 8.19 5.43
CA GLN A 90 13.24 9.45 4.75
C GLN A 90 12.10 9.96 3.87
N SER A 91 11.08 9.15 3.61
CA SER A 91 9.95 9.44 2.71
C SER A 91 8.61 9.56 3.43
N LEU A 92 8.61 9.57 4.77
CA LEU A 92 7.40 9.74 5.57
C LEU A 92 6.96 11.21 5.63
N THR A 93 5.65 11.42 5.74
CA THR A 93 5.02 12.75 5.91
C THR A 93 5.12 13.28 7.34
N THR A 94 5.10 12.37 8.32
CA THR A 94 5.14 12.71 9.74
C THR A 94 6.14 11.83 10.48
N ALA A 95 6.87 12.42 11.42
CA ALA A 95 7.69 11.69 12.37
C ALA A 95 6.82 11.25 13.56
N ASN A 96 6.02 10.19 13.37
CA ASN A 96 5.39 9.49 14.48
C ASN A 96 5.98 8.07 14.55
N CYS A 97 7.09 7.93 15.27
CA CYS A 97 7.82 6.67 15.37
C CYS A 97 6.97 5.56 16.01
N MET A 98 6.16 5.92 17.00
CA MET A 98 5.37 4.96 17.79
C MET A 98 4.12 4.45 17.07
N ALA A 99 3.75 5.04 15.94
CA ALA A 99 2.71 4.49 15.08
C ALA A 99 3.07 3.07 14.59
N CYS A 100 4.37 2.75 14.50
CA CYS A 100 4.83 1.45 14.03
C CYS A 100 5.83 0.76 14.97
N HIS A 101 6.59 1.51 15.77
CA HIS A 101 7.60 0.97 16.68
C HIS A 101 7.10 0.96 18.13
N SER A 102 7.53 -0.05 18.89
CA SER A 102 7.42 -0.06 20.34
C SER A 102 8.81 -0.23 20.92
N ASP A 103 9.13 0.60 21.91
CA ASP A 103 10.40 0.49 22.64
C ASP A 103 10.31 -0.46 23.83
N HIS A 104 9.12 -0.66 24.37
CA HIS A 104 8.88 -1.68 25.37
C HIS A 104 8.70 -3.04 24.70
N SER A 105 9.41 -4.03 25.24
CA SER A 105 9.47 -5.42 24.77
C SER A 105 8.25 -6.25 25.17
N GLY A 106 7.29 -5.71 25.94
CA GLY A 106 6.13 -6.44 26.47
C GLY A 106 4.79 -5.67 26.37
N PRO A 107 3.64 -6.39 26.40
CA PRO A 107 3.43 -7.63 25.65
C PRO A 107 3.55 -7.32 24.16
N GLN A 108 4.33 -8.12 23.43
CA GLN A 108 4.41 -7.98 21.97
C GLN A 108 3.00 -7.99 21.41
N LEU A 109 2.59 -6.86 20.84
CA LEU A 109 1.34 -6.79 20.11
C LEU A 109 1.37 -7.99 19.13
N VAL A 110 0.34 -8.85 19.19
CA VAL A 110 0.24 -10.08 18.39
C VAL A 110 0.66 -9.83 16.94
N LYS A 111 1.23 -10.80 16.21
CA LYS A 111 1.68 -10.61 14.81
C LYS A 111 0.65 -9.89 13.91
N ALA A 112 -0.65 -10.04 14.20
CA ALA A 112 -1.78 -9.34 13.57
C ALA A 112 -1.80 -7.80 13.75
N SER A 113 -1.08 -7.28 14.74
CA SER A 113 -0.90 -5.85 15.03
C SER A 113 0.29 -5.22 14.31
N ARG A 114 1.19 -6.04 13.73
CA ARG A 114 2.19 -5.51 12.79
C ARG A 114 1.41 -5.07 11.58
N GLN A 115 1.07 -3.79 11.57
CA GLN A 115 0.39 -3.16 10.46
C GLN A 115 1.20 -3.44 9.20
N SER A 116 0.53 -3.93 8.17
CA SER A 116 1.07 -3.86 6.83
C SER A 116 1.49 -2.42 6.55
N PHE A 117 2.57 -2.24 5.81
CA PHE A 117 3.08 -0.91 5.53
C PHE A 117 2.01 -0.02 4.89
N ALA A 118 1.67 1.09 5.57
CA ALA A 118 0.63 2.01 5.11
C ALA A 118 1.23 3.09 4.18
N HIS A 119 1.03 2.93 2.87
CA HIS A 119 1.47 3.91 1.85
C HIS A 119 0.90 5.32 2.06
N ALA A 120 -0.22 5.46 2.78
CA ALA A 120 -0.80 6.75 3.16
C ALA A 120 0.13 7.63 4.00
N LEU A 121 1.13 7.03 4.68
CA LEU A 121 2.13 7.77 5.46
C LEU A 121 3.25 8.35 4.60
N LEU A 122 3.41 7.89 3.35
CA LEU A 122 4.42 8.40 2.43
C LEU A 122 4.04 9.79 1.90
N ARG A 123 5.07 10.60 1.63
CA ARG A 123 4.90 11.88 0.94
C ARG A 123 4.20 11.66 -0.42
N PRO A 124 3.30 12.57 -0.83
CA PRO A 124 2.51 12.40 -2.06
C PRO A 124 3.35 12.17 -3.32
N ASP A 125 4.50 12.83 -3.43
CA ASP A 125 5.43 12.70 -4.55
C ASP A 125 6.05 11.30 -4.65
N VAL A 126 6.41 10.70 -3.51
CA VAL A 126 7.02 9.36 -3.45
C VAL A 126 5.98 8.25 -3.60
N ARG A 127 4.75 8.49 -3.10
CA ARG A 127 3.69 7.47 -3.02
C ARG A 127 3.35 6.83 -4.36
N ASN A 128 3.44 7.59 -5.46
CA ASN A 128 3.13 7.11 -6.81
C ASN A 128 4.36 6.58 -7.57
N GLN A 129 5.55 6.68 -6.99
CA GLN A 129 6.79 6.22 -7.60
C GLN A 129 7.13 4.81 -7.13
N CYS A 130 6.28 3.85 -7.45
CA CYS A 130 6.37 2.47 -6.93
C CYS A 130 7.76 1.84 -7.12
N ALA A 131 8.38 2.11 -8.28
CA ALA A 131 9.69 1.58 -8.67
C ALA A 131 10.87 2.06 -7.79
N THR A 132 10.69 3.11 -6.98
CA THR A 132 11.74 3.59 -6.05
C THR A 132 12.02 2.62 -4.92
N CYS A 133 10.99 1.86 -4.53
CA CYS A 133 11.07 0.85 -3.48
C CYS A 133 10.85 -0.55 -4.08
N HIS A 134 9.77 -0.75 -4.83
CA HIS A 134 9.41 -2.07 -5.32
C HIS A 134 10.07 -2.40 -6.65
N ARG A 135 10.58 -3.64 -6.76
CA ARG A 135 11.14 -4.16 -8.00
C ARG A 135 10.05 -4.88 -8.79
N ALA A 136 9.93 -4.52 -10.07
CA ALA A 136 9.00 -5.21 -10.96
C ALA A 136 9.46 -6.67 -11.21
N PRO A 137 8.53 -7.63 -11.32
CA PRO A 137 8.83 -8.97 -11.80
C PRO A 137 9.48 -8.95 -13.18
N LYS A 138 10.45 -9.86 -13.41
CA LYS A 138 11.13 -10.01 -14.71
C LYS A 138 10.26 -10.77 -15.72
N THR A 139 9.18 -10.13 -16.17
CA THR A 139 8.24 -10.68 -17.16
C THR A 139 8.14 -9.76 -18.37
N ALA A 140 7.76 -10.30 -19.53
CA ALA A 140 7.59 -9.50 -20.76
C ALA A 140 6.55 -8.37 -20.56
N LEU A 141 5.44 -8.65 -19.86
CA LEU A 141 4.42 -7.64 -19.55
C LEU A 141 4.99 -6.46 -18.77
N HIS A 142 5.73 -6.72 -17.69
CA HIS A 142 6.31 -5.66 -16.86
C HIS A 142 7.43 -4.91 -17.58
N ALA A 143 8.20 -5.59 -18.43
CA ALA A 143 9.21 -4.95 -19.27
C ALA A 143 8.59 -3.95 -20.25
N GLN A 144 7.41 -4.27 -20.80
CA GLN A 144 6.68 -3.43 -21.75
C GLN A 144 5.85 -2.33 -21.05
N ALA A 145 5.29 -2.59 -19.87
CA ALA A 145 4.51 -1.61 -19.11
C ALA A 145 5.35 -0.50 -18.46
N GLY A 146 6.67 -0.72 -18.30
CA GLY A 146 7.58 0.25 -17.71
C GLY A 146 7.29 0.52 -16.23
N SER A 147 7.46 1.78 -15.81
CA SER A 147 7.34 2.20 -14.40
C SER A 147 5.93 2.63 -13.98
N ASN A 148 4.94 2.56 -14.88
CA ASN A 148 3.56 2.97 -14.58
C ASN A 148 2.76 1.87 -13.86
N CYS A 149 3.24 1.42 -12.70
CA CYS A 149 2.66 0.31 -11.95
C CYS A 149 1.20 0.57 -11.55
N ALA A 150 0.84 1.83 -11.28
CA ALA A 150 -0.50 2.25 -10.88
C ALA A 150 -1.56 2.11 -11.98
N ALA A 151 -1.15 1.83 -13.23
CA ALA A 151 -2.09 1.49 -14.29
C ALA A 151 -2.79 0.13 -14.05
N CYS A 152 -2.12 -0.78 -13.33
CA CYS A 152 -2.61 -2.14 -13.10
C CYS A 152 -2.77 -2.47 -11.61
N HIS A 153 -1.93 -1.91 -10.74
CA HIS A 153 -1.87 -2.27 -9.33
C HIS A 153 -2.33 -1.14 -8.41
N THR A 154 -2.74 -1.49 -7.20
CA THR A 154 -3.18 -0.52 -6.19
C THR A 154 -2.27 -0.58 -4.97
N GLN A 155 -2.33 0.45 -4.13
CA GLN A 155 -1.61 0.48 -2.85
C GLN A 155 -2.11 -0.58 -1.84
N ALA A 156 -3.28 -1.17 -2.08
CA ALA A 156 -3.82 -2.25 -1.27
C ALA A 156 -3.15 -3.60 -1.59
N GLY A 157 -2.63 -3.78 -2.81
CA GLY A 157 -1.94 -5.01 -3.18
C GLY A 157 -1.57 -5.12 -4.65
N TRP A 158 -0.57 -5.97 -4.92
CA TRP A 158 -0.12 -6.33 -6.26
C TRP A 158 -1.03 -7.34 -6.95
N LYS A 159 -1.77 -8.15 -6.19
CA LYS A 159 -2.69 -9.15 -6.72
C LYS A 159 -4.06 -9.01 -6.03
N PRO A 160 -5.17 -9.12 -6.78
CA PRO A 160 -5.23 -9.13 -8.25
C PRO A 160 -4.83 -7.77 -8.84
N ALA A 161 -4.35 -7.77 -10.09
CA ALA A 161 -4.28 -6.52 -10.85
C ALA A 161 -5.71 -6.07 -11.20
N THR A 162 -5.94 -4.77 -11.18
CA THR A 162 -7.23 -4.15 -11.49
C THR A 162 -7.42 -3.86 -12.98
N PHE A 163 -6.33 -3.91 -13.75
CA PHE A 163 -6.40 -3.78 -15.20
C PHE A 163 -6.96 -5.06 -15.81
N ASP A 164 -8.07 -4.91 -16.53
CA ASP A 164 -8.72 -5.98 -17.27
C ASP A 164 -8.80 -5.60 -18.75
N HIS A 165 -7.97 -6.24 -19.57
CA HIS A 165 -7.91 -6.00 -21.01
C HIS A 165 -9.21 -6.40 -21.70
N ALA A 166 -9.94 -7.41 -21.19
CA ALA A 166 -11.16 -7.92 -21.81
C ALA A 166 -12.31 -6.89 -21.79
N ARG A 167 -12.26 -5.91 -20.89
CA ARG A 167 -13.21 -4.76 -20.90
C ARG A 167 -13.08 -3.89 -22.14
N PHE A 168 -11.89 -3.85 -22.74
CA PHE A 168 -11.59 -3.04 -23.92
C PHE A 168 -11.55 -3.91 -25.18
N PHE A 169 -10.81 -5.02 -25.14
CA PHE A 169 -10.66 -5.93 -26.25
C PHE A 169 -10.23 -7.32 -25.73
N ALA A 170 -10.96 -8.37 -26.04
CA ALA A 170 -10.65 -9.72 -25.60
C ALA A 170 -9.46 -10.28 -26.41
N LEU A 171 -8.39 -10.66 -25.72
CA LEU A 171 -7.22 -11.31 -26.33
C LEU A 171 -7.52 -12.80 -26.58
N THR A 172 -8.26 -13.09 -27.64
CA THR A 172 -8.68 -14.45 -28.01
C THR A 172 -8.23 -14.83 -29.42
N GLY A 173 -8.02 -16.13 -29.65
CA GLY A 173 -7.66 -16.66 -30.97
C GLY A 173 -6.44 -15.94 -31.58
N PRO A 174 -6.51 -15.50 -32.85
CA PRO A 174 -5.43 -14.76 -33.52
C PRO A 174 -5.02 -13.45 -32.84
N HIS A 175 -5.89 -12.88 -31.99
CA HIS A 175 -5.63 -11.64 -31.28
C HIS A 175 -4.94 -11.83 -29.92
N ASN A 176 -4.68 -13.07 -29.50
CA ASN A 176 -3.81 -13.33 -28.36
C ASN A 176 -2.33 -13.09 -28.75
N ALA A 177 -2.00 -11.83 -28.96
CA ALA A 177 -0.71 -11.37 -29.47
C ALA A 177 0.09 -10.62 -28.40
N SER A 178 1.37 -10.38 -28.68
CA SER A 178 2.22 -9.56 -27.82
C SER A 178 1.70 -8.12 -27.75
N CYS A 179 1.91 -7.39 -26.64
CA CYS A 179 1.39 -6.04 -26.51
C CYS A 179 1.92 -5.11 -27.60
N ALA A 180 3.19 -5.27 -28.01
CA ALA A 180 3.84 -4.51 -29.07
C ALA A 180 3.20 -4.71 -30.46
N THR A 181 2.43 -5.78 -30.66
CA THR A 181 1.70 -6.02 -31.91
C THR A 181 0.65 -4.93 -32.17
N CYS A 182 -0.08 -4.54 -31.13
CA CYS A 182 -1.10 -3.49 -31.21
C CYS A 182 -0.57 -2.13 -30.74
N HIS A 183 0.18 -2.11 -29.63
CA HIS A 183 0.73 -0.92 -28.99
C HIS A 183 2.10 -0.57 -29.56
N THR A 184 2.10 -0.04 -30.77
CA THR A 184 3.32 0.39 -31.46
C THR A 184 3.95 1.61 -30.79
N GLY A 185 5.29 1.67 -30.76
CA GLY A 185 6.02 2.79 -30.15
C GLY A 185 6.11 2.78 -28.61
N GLY A 186 5.71 1.68 -27.96
CA GLY A 186 5.84 1.51 -26.51
C GLY A 186 4.80 2.27 -25.67
N ASP A 187 3.87 2.98 -26.31
CA ASP A 187 2.78 3.67 -25.64
C ASP A 187 1.54 2.75 -25.56
N THR A 188 1.32 2.14 -24.39
CA THR A 188 0.16 1.27 -24.15
C THR A 188 -1.18 2.01 -24.16
N ARG A 189 -1.20 3.34 -24.25
CA ARG A 189 -2.44 4.13 -24.42
C ARG A 189 -2.88 4.22 -25.88
N ARG A 190 -2.00 3.94 -26.83
CA ARG A 190 -2.27 4.00 -28.27
C ARG A 190 -2.18 2.61 -28.85
N TYR A 191 -3.06 2.31 -29.80
CA TYR A 191 -3.02 1.06 -30.52
C TYR A 191 -3.39 1.27 -31.98
N THR A 192 -3.03 0.32 -32.83
CA THR A 192 -3.47 0.29 -34.23
C THR A 192 -3.83 -1.14 -34.63
N CYS A 193 -4.94 -1.29 -35.32
CA CYS A 193 -5.34 -2.55 -35.94
C CYS A 193 -4.69 -2.72 -37.33
N PHE A 194 -4.23 -1.61 -37.93
CA PHE A 194 -3.72 -1.55 -39.30
C PHE A 194 -2.33 -2.19 -39.48
N SER A 195 -1.66 -2.58 -38.40
CA SER A 195 -0.43 -3.39 -38.50
C SER A 195 -0.69 -4.77 -39.10
N CYS A 196 -1.92 -5.30 -38.98
CA CYS A 196 -2.32 -6.58 -39.55
C CYS A 196 -3.59 -6.46 -40.43
N HIS A 197 -4.55 -5.61 -40.06
CA HIS A 197 -5.76 -5.32 -40.84
C HIS A 197 -5.53 -4.19 -41.86
N GLN A 198 -4.54 -4.37 -42.73
CA GLN A 198 -4.00 -3.29 -43.56
C GLN A 198 -4.70 -3.13 -44.92
N HIS A 199 -6.02 -3.32 -44.99
CA HIS A 199 -6.76 -3.20 -46.25
C HIS A 199 -7.72 -2.01 -46.23
N GLN A 200 -7.27 -0.93 -46.87
CA GLN A 200 -8.05 0.20 -47.35
C GLN A 200 -9.04 0.81 -46.32
N PRO A 201 -8.57 1.76 -45.49
CA PRO A 201 -9.43 2.52 -44.57
C PRO A 201 -10.67 3.13 -45.26
N ASP A 202 -10.55 3.53 -46.53
CA ASP A 202 -11.67 4.05 -47.32
C ASP A 202 -12.71 2.98 -47.66
N GLN A 203 -12.29 1.76 -47.96
CA GLN A 203 -13.23 0.65 -48.18
C GLN A 203 -13.92 0.25 -46.89
N ILE A 204 -13.20 0.20 -45.76
CA ILE A 204 -13.77 -0.06 -44.44
C ILE A 204 -14.81 1.02 -44.11
N ARG A 205 -14.49 2.30 -44.32
CA ARG A 205 -15.43 3.41 -44.15
C ARG A 205 -16.66 3.28 -45.03
N ALA A 206 -16.47 2.94 -46.32
CA ALA A 206 -17.58 2.75 -47.25
C ALA A 206 -18.52 1.62 -46.82
N ARG A 207 -17.97 0.47 -46.40
CA ARG A 207 -18.76 -0.67 -45.88
C ARG A 207 -19.54 -0.32 -44.62
N HIS A 208 -18.90 0.31 -43.65
CA HIS A 208 -19.61 0.76 -42.44
C HIS A 208 -20.67 1.82 -42.77
N ALA A 209 -20.42 2.69 -43.76
CA ALA A 209 -21.41 3.67 -44.22
C ALA A 209 -22.62 3.03 -44.91
N GLU A 210 -22.45 1.92 -45.64
CA GLU A 210 -23.56 1.11 -46.18
C GLU A 210 -24.47 0.59 -45.05
N GLU A 211 -23.89 0.27 -43.88
CA GLU A 211 -24.61 -0.14 -42.67
C GLU A 211 -25.06 1.04 -41.78
N GLY A 212 -24.85 2.29 -42.21
CA GLY A 212 -25.22 3.50 -41.46
C GLY A 212 -24.28 3.84 -40.30
N ILE A 213 -23.17 3.12 -40.11
CA ILE A 213 -22.18 3.34 -39.07
C ILE A 213 -21.13 4.35 -39.55
N ARG A 214 -21.12 5.55 -38.95
CA ARG A 214 -20.21 6.64 -39.36
C ARG A 214 -19.02 6.86 -38.44
N ASN A 215 -19.13 6.50 -37.15
CA ASN A 215 -18.07 6.72 -36.16
C ASN A 215 -17.36 5.40 -35.83
N ILE A 216 -16.31 5.11 -36.60
CA ILE A 216 -15.52 3.87 -36.54
C ILE A 216 -14.09 4.05 -36.02
N GLU A 217 -13.75 5.24 -35.52
CA GLU A 217 -12.38 5.55 -35.07
C GLU A 217 -11.90 4.65 -33.92
N ASN A 218 -12.84 4.12 -33.12
CA ASN A 218 -12.55 3.10 -32.13
C ASN A 218 -13.18 1.76 -32.52
N CYS A 219 -12.44 0.99 -33.31
CA CYS A 219 -12.85 -0.34 -33.79
C CYS A 219 -13.29 -1.27 -32.65
N ALA A 220 -12.55 -1.25 -31.53
CA ALA A 220 -12.78 -2.12 -30.38
C ALA A 220 -14.09 -1.84 -29.63
N ARG A 221 -14.73 -0.68 -29.86
CA ARG A 221 -16.06 -0.38 -29.31
C ARG A 221 -17.11 -1.38 -29.81
N CYS A 222 -17.00 -1.79 -31.06
CA CYS A 222 -17.94 -2.70 -31.72
C CYS A 222 -17.31 -4.09 -31.93
N HIS A 223 -16.02 -4.16 -32.27
CA HIS A 223 -15.25 -5.40 -32.41
C HIS A 223 -14.47 -5.69 -31.13
N ARG A 224 -15.17 -6.03 -30.03
CA ARG A 224 -14.51 -6.32 -28.74
C ARG A 224 -13.80 -7.67 -28.74
N SER A 225 -14.18 -8.60 -29.61
CA SER A 225 -13.52 -9.90 -29.80
C SER A 225 -13.20 -10.13 -31.27
N GLY A 226 -12.17 -10.92 -31.54
CA GLY A 226 -11.74 -11.25 -32.91
C GLY A 226 -12.73 -12.08 -33.74
N SER A 227 -13.90 -12.41 -33.20
CA SER A 227 -14.99 -13.04 -33.93
C SER A 227 -15.79 -11.96 -34.65
N GLY A 228 -15.80 -11.98 -35.98
CA GLY A 228 -16.60 -11.08 -36.82
C GLY A 228 -18.12 -11.29 -36.74
N GLU A 229 -18.61 -11.96 -35.71
CA GLU A 229 -20.03 -12.20 -35.47
C GLU A 229 -20.44 -11.49 -34.17
N GLY A 230 -21.55 -10.78 -34.28
CA GLY A 230 -21.98 -9.74 -33.35
C GLY A 230 -21.94 -10.14 -31.88
N GLY A 231 -21.56 -9.18 -31.05
CA GLY A 231 -22.01 -9.19 -29.67
C GLY A 231 -23.53 -9.07 -29.65
N GLU A 232 -24.23 -10.20 -29.65
CA GLU A 232 -25.53 -10.28 -29.00
C GLU A 232 -25.32 -9.98 -27.52
N GLY A 233 -25.54 -8.72 -27.19
CA GLY A 233 -25.49 -8.20 -25.83
C GLY A 233 -26.63 -7.21 -25.65
N ARG A 234 -27.88 -7.69 -25.81
CA ARG A 234 -29.09 -7.13 -25.19
C ARG A 234 -30.36 -7.93 -25.53
N GLU A 235 -30.59 -9.00 -24.79
CA GLU A 235 -31.90 -9.50 -24.35
C GLU A 235 -31.66 -10.06 -22.94
N GLY A 236 -32.40 -9.82 -21.87
CA GLY A 236 -33.55 -8.99 -21.59
C GLY A 236 -33.63 -8.89 -20.06
N GLY A 237 -34.24 -7.83 -19.53
CA GLY A 237 -34.71 -7.86 -18.15
C GLY A 237 -35.96 -8.73 -18.06
N SER A 238 -35.99 -9.63 -17.08
CA SER A 238 -37.21 -10.11 -16.41
C SER A 238 -36.79 -10.92 -15.18
N ASP A 239 -37.16 -10.40 -14.01
CA ASP A 239 -37.69 -11.10 -12.84
C ASP A 239 -37.15 -12.51 -12.51
N GLU A 240 -36.39 -12.61 -11.40
CA GLU A 240 -36.71 -13.34 -10.15
C GLU A 240 -35.57 -13.22 -9.13
#